data_AF-A0AAE2C8L6-F1
#
_entry.id   AF-A0AAE2C8L6-F1
#
_cell.length_a   1.000
_cell.length_b   1.000
_cell.length_c   1.000
_cell.angle_alpha   90.00
_cell.angle_beta   90.00
_cell.angle_gamma   90.00
#
_symmetry.space_group_name_H-M   'P 1'
#
loop_
_entity.id
_entity.type
_entity.pdbx_description
1 polymer ?
#
loop_
_entity_poly.entity_id
_entity_poly.type
_entity_poly.pdbx_seq_one_letter_code
_entity_poly.pdbx_strand_id
1 'polypeptide(L)'
;MAGAEEEEDDYMGDLSQFLPPEVSQSSSSKGSGGKLVVSNSSSKKSKTQNWQEQRKHKRERRQIEEDMQTLENLGSAIPPSNIGFKLLKQMGYAPGSALGKEGSGRAEPVALEIRRGRAGIGKRGSQGREDEERERK
;
A
#
# COMPACT_ATOMS: atom_id res chain seq x y z
N MET A 1 -21.07 39.55 -36.74
CA MET A 1 -20.88 38.50 -35.72
C MET A 1 -20.19 37.36 -36.44
N ALA A 2 -18.87 37.24 -36.29
CA ALA A 2 -18.05 36.20 -36.90
C ALA A 2 -17.13 35.65 -35.81
N GLY A 3 -17.46 34.45 -35.31
CA GLY A 3 -16.58 33.68 -34.43
C GLY A 3 -15.64 32.88 -35.32
N ALA A 4 -14.35 33.19 -35.25
CA ALA A 4 -13.30 32.33 -35.78
C ALA A 4 -12.89 31.39 -34.64
N GLU A 5 -13.26 30.13 -34.85
CA GLU A 5 -12.77 28.88 -34.26
C GLU A 5 -11.52 29.05 -33.39
N GLU A 6 -11.71 29.03 -32.06
CA GLU A 6 -10.63 28.70 -31.12
C GLU A 6 -10.24 27.25 -31.42
N GLU A 7 -9.10 27.05 -32.07
CA GLU A 7 -8.42 25.76 -32.07
C GLU A 7 -8.22 25.38 -30.60
N GLU A 8 -8.95 24.36 -30.14
CA GLU A 8 -8.80 23.79 -28.81
C GLU A 8 -7.40 23.19 -28.72
N ASP A 9 -6.42 24.03 -28.37
CA ASP A 9 -5.06 23.61 -28.06
C ASP A 9 -5.14 22.46 -27.08
N ASP A 10 -4.73 21.28 -27.53
CA ASP A 10 -4.75 20.02 -26.79
C ASP A 10 -3.89 20.18 -25.53
N TYR A 11 -4.52 20.71 -24.47
CA TYR A 11 -3.91 21.25 -23.25
C TYR A 11 -3.14 20.19 -22.44
N MET A 12 -3.23 18.92 -22.83
CA MET A 12 -2.55 17.79 -22.22
C MET A 12 -1.63 17.03 -23.20
N GLY A 13 -1.50 17.48 -24.44
CA GLY A 13 -0.70 16.82 -25.48
C GLY A 13 0.76 17.24 -25.51
N ASP A 14 1.09 18.45 -25.06
CA ASP A 14 2.43 19.01 -25.23
C ASP A 14 3.36 18.69 -24.06
N LEU A 15 3.93 17.48 -24.11
CA LEU A 15 4.96 17.02 -23.17
C LEU A 15 6.31 17.75 -23.33
N SER A 16 6.47 18.60 -24.36
CA SER A 16 7.71 19.36 -24.58
C SER A 16 7.96 20.38 -23.47
N GLN A 17 6.91 20.81 -22.77
CA GLN A 17 7.00 21.74 -21.64
C GLN A 17 7.56 21.08 -20.37
N PHE A 18 7.49 19.76 -20.26
CA PHE A 18 7.92 19.01 -19.06
C PHE A 18 9.23 18.25 -19.25
N LEU A 19 9.73 18.17 -20.50
CA LEU A 19 11.01 17.55 -20.81
C LEU A 19 12.09 18.64 -20.92
N PRO A 20 13.23 18.50 -20.24
CA PRO A 20 14.33 19.45 -20.37
C PRO A 20 14.86 19.47 -21.82
N PRO A 21 15.28 20.64 -22.35
CA PRO A 21 15.53 20.88 -23.78
C PRO A 21 16.67 20.05 -24.42
N GLU A 22 17.35 19.19 -23.65
CA GLU A 22 18.61 18.53 -24.01
C GLU A 22 18.46 17.10 -24.54
N VAL A 23 17.25 16.67 -24.95
CA VAL A 23 17.08 15.45 -25.79
C VAL A 23 16.74 15.80 -27.24
N SER A 24 17.30 16.91 -27.72
CA SER A 24 17.23 17.32 -29.12
C SER A 24 18.53 16.97 -29.84
N GLN A 25 18.90 15.69 -29.90
CA GLN A 25 19.97 15.25 -30.80
C GLN A 25 19.55 14.10 -31.71
N SER A 26 19.41 14.48 -32.98
CA SER A 26 19.56 13.68 -34.20
C SER A 26 18.43 12.74 -34.64
N SER A 27 17.58 13.23 -35.55
CA SER A 27 17.49 12.61 -36.88
C SER A 27 16.91 13.61 -37.89
N SER A 28 17.76 14.04 -38.81
CA SER A 28 17.42 14.81 -40.00
C SER A 28 16.65 13.95 -41.00
N SER A 29 15.47 14.39 -41.45
CA SER A 29 15.11 14.25 -42.88
C SER A 29 14.00 15.25 -43.26
N LYS A 30 14.35 16.13 -44.21
CA LYS A 30 13.41 16.86 -45.07
C LYS A 30 13.15 15.98 -46.29
N GLY A 31 11.88 15.79 -46.69
CA GLY A 31 11.58 15.27 -48.03
C GLY A 31 10.26 14.51 -48.18
N SER A 32 9.29 15.19 -48.81
CA SER A 32 8.31 14.69 -49.79
C SER A 32 7.53 13.38 -49.53
N GLY A 33 6.20 13.51 -49.53
CA GLY A 33 5.27 12.61 -50.22
C GLY A 33 5.41 11.12 -49.94
N GLY A 34 4.70 10.63 -48.91
CA GLY A 34 4.49 9.20 -48.72
C GLY A 34 3.36 8.97 -47.73
N LYS A 35 2.34 8.20 -48.13
CA LYS A 35 1.33 7.64 -47.22
C LYS A 35 2.07 6.93 -46.09
N LEU A 36 2.03 7.50 -44.89
CA LEU A 36 2.53 6.83 -43.70
C LEU A 36 1.55 5.70 -43.38
N VAL A 37 1.95 4.50 -43.76
CA VAL A 37 1.32 3.26 -43.32
C VAL A 37 1.53 3.21 -41.81
N VAL A 38 0.49 3.59 -41.06
CA VAL A 38 0.43 3.39 -39.62
C VAL A 38 0.45 1.88 -39.40
N SER A 39 1.65 1.34 -39.19
CA SER A 39 1.80 -0.01 -38.68
C SER A 39 1.30 0.01 -37.24
N ASN A 40 0.09 -0.52 -37.04
CA ASN A 40 -0.47 -0.80 -35.73
C ASN A 40 0.50 -1.75 -34.99
N SER A 41 1.43 -1.19 -34.22
CA SER A 41 2.24 -1.96 -33.26
C SER A 41 1.39 -2.25 -32.02
N SER A 42 0.46 -3.19 -32.18
CA SER A 42 -0.58 -3.53 -31.22
C SER A 42 -0.13 -4.35 -30.00
N SER A 43 1.16 -4.40 -29.64
CA SER A 43 1.63 -5.40 -28.65
C SER A 43 2.54 -4.92 -27.51
N LYS A 44 2.68 -3.62 -27.22
CA LYS A 44 3.54 -3.15 -26.10
C LYS A 44 2.88 -3.15 -24.70
N LYS A 45 1.71 -3.78 -24.51
CA LYS A 45 0.96 -3.73 -23.23
C LYS A 45 1.30 -4.81 -22.19
N SER A 46 2.21 -5.75 -22.47
CA SER A 46 2.40 -6.93 -21.60
C SER A 46 3.37 -6.78 -20.43
N LYS A 47 4.23 -5.75 -20.39
CA LYS A 47 5.27 -5.60 -19.34
C LYS A 47 4.88 -4.70 -18.16
N THR A 48 4.02 -3.70 -18.37
CA THR A 48 3.63 -2.74 -17.31
C THR A 48 2.62 -3.32 -16.32
N GLN A 49 1.69 -4.17 -16.79
CA GLN A 49 0.72 -4.87 -15.95
C GLN A 49 1.40 -5.75 -14.89
N ASN A 50 2.44 -6.48 -15.29
CA ASN A 50 3.19 -7.37 -14.40
C ASN A 50 3.84 -6.62 -13.23
N TRP A 51 4.38 -5.40 -13.44
CA TRP A 51 5.01 -4.64 -12.37
C TRP A 51 4.02 -4.04 -11.36
N GLN A 52 2.84 -3.64 -11.82
CA GLN A 52 1.77 -3.16 -10.95
C GLN A 52 1.25 -4.29 -10.04
N GLU A 53 1.05 -5.49 -10.61
CA GLU A 53 0.68 -6.69 -9.87
C GLU A 53 1.76 -7.11 -8.87
N GLN A 54 3.03 -7.13 -9.28
CA GLN A 54 4.16 -7.41 -8.38
C GLN A 54 4.22 -6.44 -7.20
N ARG A 55 3.98 -5.13 -7.42
CA ARG A 55 3.93 -4.13 -6.36
C ARG A 55 2.76 -4.35 -5.40
N LYS A 56 1.59 -4.71 -5.93
CA LYS A 56 0.41 -5.04 -5.13
C LYS A 56 0.70 -6.25 -4.25
N HIS A 57 1.21 -7.33 -4.84
CA HIS A 57 1.52 -8.56 -4.12
C HIS A 57 2.62 -8.34 -3.07
N LYS A 58 3.66 -7.55 -3.38
CA LYS A 58 4.69 -7.19 -2.40
C LYS A 58 4.11 -6.41 -1.21
N ARG A 59 3.16 -5.51 -1.45
CA ARG A 59 2.50 -4.75 -0.39
C ARG A 59 1.63 -5.65 0.48
N GLU A 60 0.84 -6.53 -0.13
CA GLU A 60 -0.01 -7.50 0.57
C GLU A 60 0.82 -8.43 1.45
N ARG A 61 1.92 -8.99 0.90
CA ARG A 61 2.85 -9.81 1.68
C ARG A 61 3.41 -9.07 2.89
N ARG A 62 3.82 -7.80 2.71
CA ARG A 62 4.33 -6.99 3.82
C ARG A 62 3.26 -6.75 4.88
N GLN A 63 2.02 -6.50 4.48
CA GLN A 63 0.91 -6.31 5.43
C GLN A 63 0.62 -7.58 6.22
N ILE A 64 0.61 -8.75 5.57
CA ILE A 64 0.41 -10.03 6.25
C ILE A 64 1.54 -10.28 7.25
N GLU A 65 2.79 -10.03 6.86
CA GLU A 65 3.94 -10.18 7.75
C GLU A 65 3.87 -9.23 8.95
N GLU A 66 3.54 -7.96 8.72
CA GLU A 66 3.35 -6.95 9.79
C GLU A 66 2.22 -7.38 10.75
N ASP A 67 1.12 -7.90 10.22
CA ASP A 67 -0.04 -8.34 11.00
C ASP A 67 0.30 -9.58 11.84
N MET A 68 0.99 -10.54 11.24
CA MET A 68 1.49 -11.75 11.93
C MET A 68 2.46 -11.37 13.04
N GLN A 69 3.46 -10.55 12.75
CA GLN A 69 4.44 -10.08 13.72
C GLN A 69 3.77 -9.31 14.88
N THR A 70 2.75 -8.51 14.58
CA THR A 70 2.00 -7.79 15.62
C THR A 70 1.28 -8.76 16.56
N LEU A 71 0.65 -9.81 16.03
CA LEU A 71 -0.04 -10.83 16.83
C LEU A 71 0.95 -11.65 17.67
N GLU A 72 2.10 -12.02 17.12
CA GLU A 72 3.17 -12.72 17.85
C GLU A 72 3.75 -11.88 18.99
N ASN A 73 3.99 -10.59 18.73
CA ASN A 73 4.49 -9.65 19.74
C ASN A 73 3.47 -9.40 20.86
N LEU A 74 2.17 -9.47 20.57
CA LEU A 74 1.13 -9.38 21.60
C LEU A 74 1.09 -10.63 22.49
N GLY A 75 1.41 -11.80 21.95
CA GLY A 75 1.41 -13.06 22.69
C GLY A 75 2.69 -13.34 23.48
N SER A 76 3.80 -12.68 23.15
CA SER A 76 5.09 -12.92 23.80
C SER A 76 5.37 -11.94 24.95
N ALA A 77 5.99 -12.46 26.01
CA ALA A 77 6.42 -11.63 27.12
C ALA A 77 7.60 -10.73 26.73
N ILE A 78 7.62 -9.50 27.26
CA ILE A 78 8.71 -8.55 27.02
C ILE A 78 10.03 -9.11 27.56
N PRO A 79 11.14 -9.09 26.78
CA PRO A 79 12.40 -9.65 27.21
C PRO A 79 13.03 -8.87 28.38
N PRO A 80 13.82 -9.53 29.24
CA PRO A 80 14.46 -8.88 30.40
C PRO A 80 15.58 -7.91 30.02
N SER A 81 16.06 -7.96 28.78
CA SER A 81 17.01 -6.98 28.23
C SER A 81 16.36 -5.61 28.02
N ASN A 82 15.03 -5.54 27.87
CA ASN A 82 14.29 -4.30 27.66
C ASN A 82 14.41 -3.38 28.88
N ILE A 83 14.75 -2.11 28.63
CA ILE A 83 14.93 -1.09 29.67
C ILE A 83 13.63 -0.88 30.46
N GLY A 84 12.48 -0.91 29.79
CA GLY A 84 11.16 -0.78 30.44
C GLY A 84 10.88 -1.93 31.40
N PHE A 85 11.26 -3.16 31.04
CA PHE A 85 11.12 -4.32 31.94
C PHE A 85 12.01 -4.18 33.18
N LYS A 86 13.26 -3.71 33.01
CA LYS A 86 14.17 -3.44 34.13
C LYS A 86 13.61 -2.39 35.08
N LEU A 87 13.05 -1.31 34.54
CA LEU A 87 12.42 -0.25 35.33
C LEU A 87 11.19 -0.77 36.09
N LEU A 88 10.30 -1.50 35.41
CA LEU A 88 9.14 -2.12 36.05
C LEU A 88 9.58 -3.00 37.23
N LYS A 89 10.59 -3.85 37.01
CA LYS A 89 11.13 -4.71 38.07
C LYS A 89 11.69 -3.92 39.25
N GLN A 90 12.36 -2.79 39.00
CA GLN A 90 12.84 -1.89 40.07
C GLN A 90 11.70 -1.23 40.85
N MET A 91 10.55 -0.99 40.21
CA MET A 91 9.34 -0.46 40.84
C MET A 91 8.51 -1.54 41.54
N GLY A 92 9.00 -2.79 41.62
CA GLY A 92 8.34 -3.89 42.32
C GLY A 92 7.43 -4.75 41.47
N TYR A 93 7.44 -4.60 40.13
CA TYR A 93 6.74 -5.51 39.24
C TYR A 93 7.39 -6.91 39.24
N ALA A 94 6.58 -7.94 39.46
CA ALA A 94 6.98 -9.33 39.30
C ALA A 94 6.44 -9.90 37.98
N PRO A 95 7.22 -10.69 37.22
CA PRO A 95 6.75 -11.28 35.97
C PRO A 95 5.53 -12.18 36.23
N GLY A 96 4.45 -11.95 35.51
CA GLY A 96 3.18 -12.66 35.67
C GLY A 96 2.23 -12.07 36.71
N SER A 97 2.65 -11.04 37.48
CA SER A 97 1.75 -10.29 38.35
C SER A 97 0.98 -9.21 37.57
N ALA A 98 -0.25 -8.94 37.98
CA ALA A 98 -1.00 -7.79 37.49
C ALA A 98 -0.54 -6.50 38.19
N LEU A 99 -0.62 -5.38 37.49
CA LEU A 99 -0.30 -4.07 38.05
C LEU A 99 -1.41 -3.56 38.99
N GLY A 100 -1.07 -2.67 39.93
CA GLY A 100 -2.02 -2.05 40.87
C GLY A 100 -1.77 -2.45 42.33
N LYS A 101 -2.37 -1.72 43.28
CA LYS A 101 -2.13 -1.87 44.72
C LYS A 101 -2.38 -3.29 45.24
N GLU A 102 -3.40 -3.95 44.70
CA GLU A 102 -3.79 -5.33 45.04
C GLU A 102 -3.59 -6.29 43.86
N GLY A 103 -2.88 -5.87 42.80
CA GLY A 103 -2.82 -6.62 41.55
C GLY A 103 -4.16 -6.68 40.81
N SER A 104 -5.01 -5.67 40.97
CA SER A 104 -6.35 -5.59 40.34
C SER A 104 -6.32 -5.25 38.84
N GLY A 105 -5.16 -4.93 38.30
CA GLY A 105 -4.98 -4.63 36.88
C GLY A 105 -5.09 -5.88 36.00
N ARG A 106 -5.06 -5.67 34.69
CA ARG A 106 -4.99 -6.78 33.73
C ARG A 106 -3.55 -7.24 33.58
N ALA A 107 -3.31 -8.54 33.70
CA ALA A 107 -2.01 -9.14 33.43
C ALA A 107 -1.77 -9.36 31.92
N GLU A 108 -2.85 -9.64 31.18
CA GLU A 108 -2.78 -9.89 29.73
C GLU A 108 -3.13 -8.63 28.92
N PRO A 109 -2.46 -8.42 27.77
CA PRO A 109 -2.76 -7.32 26.88
C PRO A 109 -4.17 -7.43 26.30
N VAL A 110 -4.69 -6.30 25.80
CA VAL A 110 -6.01 -6.26 25.17
C VAL A 110 -5.93 -6.87 23.77
N ALA A 111 -6.85 -7.79 23.45
CA ALA A 111 -6.95 -8.36 22.11
C ALA A 111 -7.30 -7.30 21.07
N LEU A 112 -6.70 -7.41 19.87
CA LEU A 112 -6.87 -6.47 18.77
C LEU A 112 -7.38 -7.19 17.52
N GLU A 113 -8.30 -6.55 16.79
CA GLU A 113 -8.71 -6.98 15.44
C GLU A 113 -8.08 -6.05 14.41
N ILE A 114 -7.20 -6.58 13.55
CA ILE A 114 -6.57 -5.79 12.48
C ILE A 114 -7.52 -5.71 11.29
N ARG A 115 -8.01 -4.50 10.98
CA ARG A 115 -8.87 -4.25 9.82
C ARG A 115 -8.06 -3.55 8.73
N ARG A 116 -7.86 -4.23 7.60
CA ARG A 116 -7.27 -3.65 6.39
C ARG A 116 -8.40 -3.28 5.42
N GLY A 117 -8.62 -1.98 5.20
CA GLY A 117 -9.66 -1.47 4.30
C GLY A 117 -10.20 -0.11 4.73
N ARG A 118 -11.16 0.41 3.96
CA ARG A 118 -11.84 1.70 4.22
C ARG A 118 -13.34 1.54 4.48
N ALA A 119 -13.79 0.30 4.67
CA ALA A 119 -15.19 0.01 4.96
C ALA A 119 -15.61 0.61 6.31
N GLY A 120 -16.86 1.09 6.38
CA GLY A 120 -17.43 1.61 7.61
C GLY A 120 -17.39 0.61 8.78
N ILE A 121 -17.48 1.13 9.99
CA ILE A 121 -17.69 0.33 11.21
C ILE A 121 -19.05 -0.36 11.09
N GLY A 122 -19.13 -1.64 11.47
CA GLY A 122 -20.36 -2.45 11.36
C GLY A 122 -20.54 -3.21 10.04
N LYS A 123 -19.93 -2.79 8.92
CA LYS A 123 -20.11 -3.45 7.61
C LYS A 123 -19.56 -4.90 7.55
N ARG A 124 -18.50 -5.18 8.29
CA ARG A 124 -17.80 -6.48 8.27
C ARG A 124 -18.56 -7.59 9.01
N GLY A 125 -19.52 -7.25 9.87
CA GLY A 125 -20.27 -8.24 10.65
C GLY A 125 -21.19 -9.15 9.83
N SER A 126 -21.66 -8.68 8.66
CA SER A 126 -22.45 -9.48 7.73
C SER A 126 -21.61 -10.18 6.67
N GLN A 127 -20.68 -9.48 6.03
CA GLN A 127 -19.88 -10.04 4.92
C GLN A 127 -18.63 -10.81 5.39
N GLY A 128 -17.97 -10.34 6.44
CA GLY A 128 -16.70 -10.93 6.90
C GLY A 128 -16.85 -12.32 7.51
N ARG A 129 -18.02 -12.66 8.08
CA ARG A 129 -18.32 -14.02 8.54
C ARG A 129 -18.53 -14.98 7.37
N GLU A 130 -19.20 -14.53 6.31
CA GLU A 130 -19.44 -15.33 5.11
C GLU A 130 -18.16 -15.59 4.32
N ASP A 131 -17.27 -14.59 4.23
CA ASP A 131 -15.97 -14.74 3.57
C ASP A 131 -15.04 -15.68 4.36
N GLU A 132 -15.01 -15.57 5.70
CA GLU A 132 -14.22 -16.47 6.57
C GLU A 132 -14.77 -17.91 6.59
N GLU A 133 -16.09 -18.09 6.44
CA GLU A 133 -16.73 -19.41 6.34
C GLU A 133 -16.54 -20.07 4.96
N ARG A 134 -16.44 -19.28 3.88
CA ARG A 134 -16.12 -19.77 2.53
C ARG A 134 -14.65 -20.16 2.38
N GLU A 135 -13.74 -19.51 3.10
CA GLU A 135 -12.31 -19.81 3.06
C GLU A 135 -11.94 -21.07 3.88
N ARG A 136 -12.78 -21.47 4.84
CA ARG A 136 -12.60 -22.67 5.67
C ARG A 136 -13.17 -23.96 5.07
N LYS A 137 -13.78 -23.90 3.88
CA LYS A 137 -14.51 -25.02 3.25
C LYS A 137 -13.84 -25.43 1.94
#